data_AF-G3BBW4-F1
#
_entry.id   AF-G3BBW4-F1
#
_cell.length_a   1.000
_cell.length_b   1.000
_cell.length_c   1.000
_cell.angle_alpha   90.00
_cell.angle_beta   90.00
_cell.angle_gamma   90.00
#
_symmetry.space_group_name_H-M   'P 1'
#
loop_
_entity.id
_entity.type
_entity.pdbx_description
1 polymer ?
#
loop_
_entity_poly.entity_id
_entity_poly.type
_entity_poly.pdbx_seq_one_letter_code
_entity_poly.pdbx_strand_id
1 'polypeptide(L)'
;MTLSMGVWIGEDDKINTQQLEIMKKVLTKYPRKMFDSVFVGNEVLFRQDKTTNELIEIIQDVKHFVKKIGYFDLPVGTSEIGSLIDGRLLQACDIVGANIHPFFGGIDVSMATDWTYDFLKYQIEPINKSHKTKLVITEVGWPYRGGRYEGSVANATNFQYFMNAWLCESQKYDIDYYFFEAFDEPWKKIFYEDGNTWETEWGIFTSDRQMKPGVQFPKCSKNHNL
;
A
#
# COMPACT_ATOMS: atom_id res chain seq x y z
N MET A 1 16.68 2.21 -8.76
CA MET A 1 15.55 2.37 -7.83
C MET A 1 14.71 3.52 -8.33
N THR A 2 13.41 3.30 -8.36
CA THR A 2 12.37 4.24 -8.77
C THR A 2 11.43 4.46 -7.58
N LEU A 3 10.54 5.44 -7.67
CA LEU A 3 9.69 5.89 -6.56
C LEU A 3 8.22 5.94 -7.00
N SER A 4 7.36 5.27 -6.24
CA SER A 4 5.94 5.62 -6.18
C SER A 4 5.74 6.69 -5.12
N MET A 5 5.39 7.90 -5.53
CA MET A 5 5.32 9.05 -4.64
C MET A 5 3.95 9.13 -3.98
N GLY A 6 3.90 8.98 -2.66
CA GLY A 6 2.73 9.35 -1.86
C GLY A 6 2.65 10.86 -1.65
N VAL A 7 1.46 11.43 -1.82
CA VAL A 7 1.14 12.83 -1.49
C VAL A 7 0.06 12.81 -0.42
N TRP A 8 0.39 13.22 0.80
CA TRP A 8 -0.57 13.17 1.90
C TRP A 8 -1.72 14.15 1.67
N ILE A 9 -2.95 13.65 1.82
CA ILE A 9 -4.19 14.42 1.78
C ILE A 9 -4.93 14.12 3.08
N GLY A 10 -5.28 15.17 3.83
CA GLY A 10 -6.04 15.10 5.07
C GLY A 10 -7.18 16.13 5.11
N GLU A 11 -7.78 16.35 6.28
CA GLU A 11 -8.88 17.31 6.44
C GLU A 11 -8.50 18.76 6.07
N ASP A 12 -7.29 19.21 6.45
CA ASP A 12 -6.84 20.60 6.29
C ASP A 12 -6.35 20.92 4.85
N ASP A 13 -7.15 21.71 4.13
CA ASP A 13 -6.86 22.12 2.75
C ASP A 13 -5.59 22.95 2.59
N LYS A 14 -5.16 23.69 3.62
CA LYS A 14 -3.89 24.42 3.59
C LYS A 14 -2.73 23.45 3.59
N ILE A 15 -2.80 22.40 4.40
CA ILE A 15 -1.77 21.35 4.43
C ILE A 15 -1.79 20.59 3.11
N ASN A 16 -2.97 20.20 2.59
CA ASN A 16 -3.11 19.54 1.29
C ASN A 16 -2.46 20.35 0.17
N THR A 17 -2.75 21.66 0.13
CA THR A 17 -2.14 22.57 -0.85
C THR A 17 -0.61 22.58 -0.72
N GLN A 18 -0.06 22.61 0.49
CA GLN A 18 1.39 22.57 0.70
C GLN A 18 2.00 21.24 0.20
N GLN A 19 1.36 20.10 0.49
CA GLN A 19 1.81 18.78 0.01
C GLN A 19 1.80 18.69 -1.52
N LEU A 20 0.73 19.18 -2.16
CA LEU A 20 0.62 19.24 -3.62
C LEU A 20 1.70 20.14 -4.23
N GLU A 21 1.97 21.32 -3.64
CA GLU A 21 3.04 22.20 -4.13
C GLU A 21 4.44 21.60 -3.97
N ILE A 22 4.68 20.84 -2.90
CA ILE A 22 5.93 20.07 -2.72
C ILE A 22 6.05 19.00 -3.81
N MET A 23 4.98 18.22 -4.05
CA MET A 23 4.96 17.22 -5.12
C MET A 23 5.27 17.87 -6.49
N LYS A 24 4.63 19.00 -6.82
CA LYS A 24 4.90 19.73 -8.08
C LYS A 24 6.38 20.12 -8.21
N LYS A 25 6.98 20.63 -7.13
CA LYS A 25 8.42 20.98 -7.10
C LYS A 25 9.33 19.77 -7.29
N VAL A 26 9.00 18.63 -6.66
CA VAL A 26 9.79 17.40 -6.81
C VAL A 26 9.70 16.86 -8.24
N LEU A 27 8.49 16.77 -8.82
CA LEU A 27 8.28 16.26 -10.17
C LEU A 27 8.95 17.11 -11.26
N THR A 28 9.02 18.44 -11.05
CA THR A 28 9.69 19.37 -11.97
C THR A 28 11.21 19.41 -11.79
N LYS A 29 11.72 19.12 -10.60
CA LYS A 29 13.15 19.13 -10.28
C LYS A 29 13.88 17.87 -10.78
N TYR A 30 13.24 16.70 -10.70
CA TYR A 30 13.90 15.42 -10.97
C TYR A 30 13.40 14.77 -12.27
N PRO A 31 14.25 13.96 -12.94
CA PRO A 31 13.89 13.31 -14.20
C PRO A 31 12.70 12.35 -14.08
N ARG A 32 11.80 12.37 -15.07
CA ARG A 32 10.64 11.45 -15.22
C ARG A 32 10.92 10.01 -14.83
N LYS A 33 12.04 9.44 -15.31
CA LYS A 33 12.42 8.04 -15.12
C LYS A 33 12.64 7.59 -13.66
N MET A 34 12.65 8.53 -12.71
CA MET A 34 12.76 8.23 -11.28
C MET A 34 11.42 7.87 -10.63
N PHE A 35 10.30 8.14 -11.30
CA PHE A 35 8.96 7.99 -10.73
C PHE A 35 8.20 6.84 -11.40
N ASP A 36 7.59 5.96 -10.63
CA ASP A 36 6.74 4.88 -11.16
C ASP A 36 5.27 5.27 -11.15
N SER A 37 4.83 5.98 -10.11
CA SER A 37 3.48 6.50 -9.98
C SER A 37 3.40 7.67 -8.99
N VAL A 38 2.23 8.31 -8.93
CA VAL A 38 1.85 9.25 -7.87
C VAL A 38 0.55 8.78 -7.22
N PHE A 39 0.58 8.53 -5.91
CA PHE A 39 -0.61 8.25 -5.10
C PHE A 39 -0.98 9.51 -4.32
N VAL A 40 -2.08 10.14 -4.73
CA VAL A 40 -2.68 11.32 -4.13
C VAL A 40 -3.62 10.86 -3.03
N GLY A 41 -3.14 10.90 -1.80
CA GLY A 41 -3.81 10.32 -0.64
C GLY A 41 -3.31 8.91 -0.30
N ASN A 42 -3.42 8.59 0.99
CA ASN A 42 -3.41 7.24 1.53
C ASN A 42 -4.61 7.17 2.47
N GLU A 43 -5.51 6.21 2.31
CA GLU A 43 -6.66 5.96 3.20
C GLU A 43 -7.51 7.20 3.55
N VAL A 44 -7.65 8.13 2.60
CA VAL A 44 -8.35 9.41 2.78
C VAL A 44 -9.82 9.16 3.06
N LEU A 45 -10.44 8.20 2.35
CA LEU A 45 -11.85 7.89 2.51
C LEU A 45 -12.11 7.12 3.80
N PHE A 46 -11.17 6.25 4.20
CA PHE A 46 -11.28 5.53 5.47
C PHE A 46 -11.23 6.49 6.66
N ARG A 47 -10.30 7.46 6.64
CA ARG A 47 -10.21 8.50 7.65
C ARG A 47 -11.33 9.55 7.57
N GLN A 48 -12.13 9.52 6.50
CA GLN A 48 -13.19 10.50 6.24
C GLN A 48 -12.68 11.94 6.09
N ASP A 49 -11.40 12.09 5.73
CA ASP A 49 -10.74 13.38 5.58
C ASP A 49 -11.33 14.20 4.41
N LYS A 50 -11.81 13.50 3.38
CA LYS A 50 -12.46 14.04 2.17
C LYS A 50 -13.55 13.09 1.70
N THR A 51 -14.54 13.65 1.01
CA THR A 51 -15.49 12.86 0.21
C THR A 51 -14.83 12.30 -1.04
N THR A 52 -15.43 11.26 -1.64
CA THR A 52 -14.98 10.69 -2.91
C THR A 52 -14.90 11.74 -4.03
N ASN A 53 -15.82 12.72 -4.05
CA ASN A 53 -15.81 13.78 -5.07
C ASN A 53 -14.60 14.69 -4.92
N GLU A 54 -14.35 15.18 -3.70
CA GLU A 54 -13.21 16.06 -3.41
C GLU A 54 -11.88 15.36 -3.71
N LEU A 55 -11.74 14.09 -3.32
CA LEU A 55 -10.54 13.32 -3.63
C LEU A 55 -10.32 13.15 -5.15
N ILE A 56 -11.39 12.83 -5.90
CA ILE A 56 -11.34 12.72 -7.35
C ILE A 56 -10.93 14.04 -8.01
N GLU A 57 -11.45 15.18 -7.54
CA GLU A 57 -11.09 16.50 -8.06
C GLU A 57 -9.58 16.76 -7.89
N ILE A 58 -9.03 16.49 -6.69
CA ILE A 58 -7.59 16.64 -6.43
C ILE A 58 -6.77 15.71 -7.34
N ILE A 59 -7.20 14.46 -7.53
CA ILE A 59 -6.54 13.50 -8.44
C ILE A 59 -6.54 14.02 -9.88
N GLN A 60 -7.66 14.56 -10.38
CA GLN A 60 -7.72 15.11 -11.74
C GLN A 60 -6.80 16.32 -11.91
N ASP A 61 -6.69 17.18 -10.91
CA ASP A 61 -5.76 18.32 -10.92
C ASP A 61 -4.30 17.86 -11.02
N VAL A 62 -3.92 16.83 -10.25
CA VAL A 62 -2.58 16.25 -10.33
C VAL A 62 -2.35 15.60 -11.69
N LYS A 63 -3.31 14.85 -12.24
CA LYS A 63 -3.23 14.28 -13.60
C LYS A 63 -3.02 15.36 -14.65
N HIS A 64 -3.75 16.46 -14.56
CA HIS A 64 -3.61 17.59 -15.48
C HIS A 64 -2.21 18.20 -15.38
N PHE A 65 -1.71 18.43 -14.15
CA PHE A 65 -0.36 18.96 -13.92
C PHE A 65 0.73 18.03 -14.48
N VAL A 66 0.66 16.73 -14.20
CA VAL A 66 1.62 15.73 -14.68
C VAL A 66 1.70 15.72 -16.21
N LYS A 67 0.54 15.79 -16.89
CA LYS A 67 0.50 15.94 -18.37
C LYS A 67 1.09 17.27 -18.83
N LYS A 68 0.80 18.37 -18.14
CA LYS A 68 1.31 19.71 -18.46
C LYS A 68 2.84 19.79 -18.43
N ILE A 69 3.49 19.06 -17.52
CA ILE A 69 4.96 19.01 -17.44
C ILE A 69 5.59 17.94 -18.37
N GLY A 70 4.78 17.29 -19.21
CA GLY A 70 5.23 16.33 -20.23
C GLY A 70 5.37 14.89 -19.75
N TYR A 71 4.87 14.55 -18.56
CA TYR A 71 4.98 13.21 -17.97
C TYR A 71 3.74 12.36 -18.29
N PHE A 72 3.40 12.23 -19.59
CA PHE A 72 2.15 11.64 -20.05
C PHE A 72 1.91 10.18 -19.66
N ASP A 73 2.98 9.46 -19.35
CA ASP A 73 3.02 8.04 -19.00
C ASP A 73 3.16 7.81 -17.48
N LEU A 74 3.13 8.87 -16.65
CA LEU A 74 3.18 8.73 -15.19
C LEU A 74 1.76 8.49 -14.65
N PRO A 75 1.42 7.27 -14.18
CA PRO A 75 0.10 7.00 -13.66
C PRO A 75 -0.12 7.75 -12.33
N VAL A 76 -1.31 8.34 -12.20
CA VAL A 76 -1.74 9.05 -10.99
C VAL A 76 -3.01 8.40 -10.44
N GLY A 77 -3.07 8.23 -9.13
CA GLY A 77 -4.14 7.55 -8.44
C GLY A 77 -4.25 7.92 -6.98
N THR A 78 -4.91 7.08 -6.19
CA THR A 78 -4.90 7.10 -4.72
C THR A 78 -4.59 5.70 -4.18
N SER A 79 -4.19 5.63 -2.91
CA SER A 79 -4.07 4.40 -2.11
C SER A 79 -5.18 4.41 -1.07
N GLU A 80 -6.06 3.40 -1.05
CA GLU A 80 -7.17 3.31 -0.10
C GLU A 80 -7.27 1.90 0.50
N ILE A 81 -7.98 1.77 1.62
CA ILE A 81 -8.36 0.45 2.12
C ILE A 81 -9.16 -0.26 1.04
N GLY A 82 -8.81 -1.53 0.78
CA GLY A 82 -9.37 -2.30 -0.34
C GLY A 82 -10.90 -2.30 -0.42
N SER A 83 -11.60 -2.26 0.72
CA SER A 83 -13.07 -2.27 0.80
C SER A 83 -13.75 -0.96 0.41
N LEU A 84 -13.01 0.15 0.32
CA LEU A 84 -13.53 1.45 -0.08
C LEU A 84 -13.26 1.79 -1.55
N ILE A 85 -12.57 0.91 -2.27
CA ILE A 85 -12.33 1.08 -3.70
C ILE A 85 -13.63 0.77 -4.45
N ASP A 86 -14.16 1.77 -5.14
CA ASP A 86 -15.38 1.66 -5.93
C ASP A 86 -15.14 1.99 -7.42
N GLY A 87 -16.18 1.82 -8.24
CA GLY A 87 -16.11 2.11 -9.68
C GLY A 87 -15.81 3.58 -9.99
N ARG A 88 -16.16 4.52 -9.11
CA ARG A 88 -15.92 5.96 -9.33
C ARG A 88 -14.45 6.29 -9.15
N LEU A 89 -13.82 5.78 -8.09
CA LEU A 89 -12.38 5.90 -7.89
C LEU A 89 -11.61 5.24 -9.03
N LEU A 90 -11.99 4.02 -9.40
CA LEU A 90 -11.36 3.29 -10.50
C LEU A 90 -11.45 4.09 -11.80
N GLN A 91 -12.61 4.65 -12.13
CA GLN A 91 -12.78 5.46 -13.33
C GLN A 91 -11.92 6.73 -13.34
N ALA A 92 -11.71 7.36 -12.18
CA ALA A 92 -10.98 8.61 -12.08
C ALA A 92 -9.45 8.43 -12.19
N CYS A 93 -8.93 7.30 -11.71
CA CYS A 93 -7.50 7.06 -11.56
C CYS A 93 -6.88 6.34 -12.76
N ASP A 94 -5.57 6.52 -12.99
CA ASP A 94 -4.81 5.65 -13.92
C ASP A 94 -4.32 4.38 -13.20
N ILE A 95 -4.13 4.48 -11.88
CA ILE A 95 -3.69 3.43 -10.98
C ILE A 95 -4.48 3.53 -9.66
N VAL A 96 -4.82 2.42 -9.02
CA VAL A 96 -5.39 2.42 -7.67
C VAL A 96 -4.57 1.48 -6.79
N GLY A 97 -4.13 2.01 -5.66
CA GLY A 97 -3.50 1.26 -4.58
C GLY A 97 -4.55 0.69 -3.64
N ALA A 98 -4.44 -0.59 -3.34
CA ALA A 98 -5.23 -1.27 -2.32
C ALA A 98 -4.34 -1.59 -1.11
N ASN A 99 -4.64 -0.99 0.03
CA ASN A 99 -4.11 -1.42 1.31
C ASN A 99 -4.92 -2.62 1.78
N ILE A 100 -4.29 -3.79 1.83
CA ILE A 100 -4.92 -5.06 2.19
C ILE A 100 -4.04 -5.76 3.21
N HIS A 101 -4.34 -5.53 4.48
CA HIS A 101 -3.61 -6.10 5.60
C HIS A 101 -4.35 -7.34 6.14
N PRO A 102 -3.92 -8.56 5.79
CA PRO A 102 -4.58 -9.78 6.26
C PRO A 102 -4.59 -9.89 7.81
N PHE A 103 -3.60 -9.29 8.48
CA PHE A 103 -3.57 -9.22 9.94
C PHE A 103 -4.86 -8.60 10.52
N PHE A 104 -5.34 -7.49 9.94
CA PHE A 104 -6.59 -6.85 10.36
C PHE A 104 -7.86 -7.52 9.81
N GLY A 105 -7.71 -8.55 8.97
CA GLY A 105 -8.80 -9.46 8.61
C GLY A 105 -9.10 -10.52 9.68
N GLY A 106 -8.31 -10.57 10.76
CA GLY A 106 -8.53 -11.49 11.88
C GLY A 106 -8.27 -12.97 11.55
N ILE A 107 -7.54 -13.25 10.47
CA ILE A 107 -7.33 -14.60 9.95
C ILE A 107 -6.05 -15.26 10.47
N ASP A 108 -5.99 -16.59 10.41
CA ASP A 108 -4.76 -17.32 10.67
C ASP A 108 -3.71 -17.00 9.59
N VAL A 109 -2.44 -16.93 10.00
CA VAL A 109 -1.33 -16.61 9.10
C VAL A 109 -1.21 -17.59 7.92
N SER A 110 -1.65 -18.84 8.10
CA SER A 110 -1.63 -19.85 7.05
C SER A 110 -2.55 -19.51 5.88
N MET A 111 -3.55 -18.67 6.09
CA MET A 111 -4.53 -18.25 5.07
C MET A 111 -4.26 -16.83 4.55
N ALA A 112 -3.32 -16.09 5.15
CA ALA A 112 -3.15 -14.66 4.95
C ALA A 112 -2.85 -14.25 3.51
N THR A 113 -1.99 -15.01 2.82
CA THR A 113 -1.60 -14.70 1.44
C THR A 113 -2.76 -14.94 0.48
N ASP A 114 -3.33 -16.14 0.49
CA ASP A 114 -4.49 -16.49 -0.35
C ASP A 114 -5.68 -15.56 -0.10
N TRP A 115 -5.98 -15.24 1.17
CA TRP A 115 -7.07 -14.34 1.52
C TRP A 115 -6.90 -12.94 0.92
N THR A 116 -5.67 -12.42 0.91
CA THR A 116 -5.37 -11.10 0.32
C THR A 116 -5.61 -11.09 -1.18
N TYR A 117 -5.20 -12.15 -1.89
CA TYR A 117 -5.45 -12.28 -3.32
C TYR A 117 -6.92 -12.55 -3.64
N ASP A 118 -7.61 -13.36 -2.84
CA ASP A 118 -9.03 -13.61 -2.97
C ASP A 118 -9.83 -12.32 -2.74
N PHE A 119 -9.43 -11.48 -1.80
CA PHE A 119 -10.03 -10.17 -1.59
C PHE A 119 -9.94 -9.33 -2.88
N LEU A 120 -8.75 -9.19 -3.46
CA LEU A 120 -8.56 -8.48 -4.72
C LEU A 120 -9.44 -9.06 -5.84
N LYS A 121 -9.36 -10.38 -6.05
CA LYS A 121 -10.03 -11.10 -7.13
C LYS A 121 -11.55 -11.06 -7.05
N TYR A 122 -12.11 -11.13 -5.85
CA TYR A 122 -13.55 -11.22 -5.67
C TYR A 122 -14.22 -9.90 -5.29
N GLN A 123 -13.48 -8.93 -4.73
CA GLN A 123 -14.03 -7.63 -4.32
C GLN A 123 -13.67 -6.50 -5.28
N ILE A 124 -12.43 -6.44 -5.78
CA ILE A 124 -11.94 -5.30 -6.57
C ILE A 124 -11.92 -5.57 -8.08
N GLU A 125 -11.42 -6.73 -8.51
CA GLU A 125 -11.34 -7.05 -9.95
C GLU A 125 -12.71 -7.02 -10.66
N PRO A 126 -13.82 -7.53 -10.09
CA PRO A 126 -15.09 -7.55 -10.79
C PRO A 126 -15.61 -6.15 -11.11
N ILE A 127 -15.42 -5.18 -10.20
CA ILE A 127 -15.79 -3.78 -10.42
C ILE A 127 -14.80 -3.08 -11.37
N ASN A 128 -13.53 -3.50 -11.43
CA ASN A 128 -12.53 -2.93 -12.32
C ASN A 128 -12.63 -3.40 -13.78
N LYS A 129 -13.40 -4.46 -14.09
CA LYS A 129 -13.53 -5.00 -15.46
C LYS A 129 -13.95 -3.96 -16.50
N SER A 130 -14.79 -2.99 -16.12
CA SER A 130 -15.24 -1.90 -17.01
C SER A 130 -14.26 -0.75 -17.14
N HIS A 131 -13.33 -0.59 -16.19
CA HIS A 131 -12.42 0.56 -16.12
C HIS A 131 -11.02 0.22 -16.63
N LYS A 132 -10.55 -1.02 -16.38
CA LYS A 132 -9.19 -1.49 -16.72
C LYS A 132 -8.11 -0.63 -16.07
N THR A 133 -8.39 -0.07 -14.89
CA THR A 133 -7.46 0.74 -14.11
C THR A 133 -6.35 -0.17 -13.56
N LYS A 134 -5.10 0.29 -13.55
CA LYS A 134 -4.00 -0.50 -12.98
C LYS A 134 -4.25 -0.69 -11.48
N LEU A 135 -4.20 -1.93 -10.99
CA LEU A 135 -4.29 -2.24 -9.56
C LEU A 135 -2.91 -2.57 -9.00
N VAL A 136 -2.64 -2.13 -7.78
CA VAL A 136 -1.40 -2.42 -7.03
C VAL A 136 -1.76 -2.62 -5.57
N ILE A 137 -1.12 -3.56 -4.88
CA ILE A 137 -1.25 -3.70 -3.42
C ILE A 137 -0.26 -2.73 -2.77
N THR A 138 -0.75 -1.60 -2.30
CA THR A 138 0.11 -0.50 -1.79
C THR A 138 0.62 -0.74 -0.39
N GLU A 139 -0.07 -1.54 0.40
CA GLU A 139 0.40 -1.98 1.70
C GLU A 139 -0.08 -3.41 1.98
N VAL A 140 0.86 -4.26 2.35
CA VAL A 140 0.62 -5.62 2.82
C VAL A 140 1.75 -6.05 3.72
N GLY A 141 1.44 -6.64 4.86
CA GLY A 141 2.44 -7.05 5.82
C GLY A 141 1.88 -7.92 6.92
N TRP A 142 2.76 -8.29 7.85
CA TRP A 142 2.41 -8.94 9.09
C TRP A 142 3.31 -8.39 10.19
N PRO A 143 2.82 -8.07 11.40
CA PRO A 143 3.65 -7.56 12.47
C PRO A 143 4.48 -8.67 13.14
N TYR A 144 5.75 -8.38 13.43
CA TYR A 144 6.70 -9.34 14.02
C TYR A 144 6.39 -9.67 15.49
N ARG A 145 5.75 -8.75 16.21
CA ARG A 145 5.25 -8.93 17.57
C ARG A 145 4.18 -7.89 17.85
N GLY A 146 3.66 -7.88 19.07
CA GLY A 146 2.88 -6.77 19.58
C GLY A 146 1.39 -7.04 19.77
N GLY A 147 0.97 -8.31 19.76
CA GLY A 147 -0.35 -8.71 20.24
C GLY A 147 -1.07 -9.70 19.33
N ARG A 148 -2.40 -9.69 19.44
CA ARG A 148 -3.32 -10.51 18.66
C ARG A 148 -4.50 -9.65 18.24
N TYR A 149 -4.91 -9.78 16.99
CA TYR A 149 -6.16 -9.23 16.49
C TYR A 149 -7.04 -10.40 16.03
N GLU A 150 -8.09 -10.72 16.80
CA GLU A 150 -8.93 -11.90 16.56
C GLU A 150 -8.12 -13.20 16.38
N GLY A 151 -8.15 -13.83 15.20
CA GLY A 151 -7.36 -15.01 14.86
C GLY A 151 -5.90 -14.70 14.49
N SER A 152 -5.58 -13.45 14.15
CA SER A 152 -4.24 -13.02 13.72
C SER A 152 -3.31 -12.84 14.92
N VAL A 153 -2.20 -13.55 14.94
CA VAL A 153 -1.20 -13.45 16.02
C VAL A 153 0.10 -12.81 15.50
N ALA A 154 0.51 -11.72 16.13
CA ALA A 154 1.78 -11.04 15.84
C ALA A 154 2.91 -11.71 16.62
N ASN A 155 3.73 -12.52 15.94
CA ASN A 155 4.91 -13.16 16.51
C ASN A 155 5.92 -13.49 15.40
N ALA A 156 7.17 -13.76 15.80
CA ALA A 156 8.28 -14.00 14.87
C ALA A 156 8.03 -15.18 13.91
N THR A 157 7.41 -16.25 14.40
CA THR A 157 7.08 -17.44 13.61
C THR A 157 6.07 -17.10 12.51
N ASN A 158 5.00 -16.39 12.86
CA ASN A 158 3.96 -15.98 11.91
C ASN A 158 4.50 -14.94 10.93
N PHE A 159 5.31 -13.98 11.38
CA PHE A 159 5.99 -13.05 10.50
C PHE A 159 6.83 -13.76 9.44
N GLN A 160 7.68 -14.71 9.86
CA GLN A 160 8.50 -15.49 8.95
C GLN A 160 7.65 -16.36 8.02
N TYR A 161 6.56 -16.95 8.52
CA TYR A 161 5.62 -17.72 7.70
C TYR A 161 5.02 -16.83 6.61
N PHE A 162 4.47 -15.67 7.00
CA PHE A 162 3.83 -14.74 6.07
C PHE A 162 4.82 -14.25 5.01
N MET A 163 6.03 -13.84 5.43
CA MET A 163 7.06 -13.40 4.49
C MET A 163 7.48 -14.50 3.51
N ASN A 164 7.56 -15.76 3.97
CA ASN A 164 7.84 -16.90 3.10
C ASN A 164 6.73 -17.12 2.08
N ALA A 165 5.48 -17.17 2.54
CA ALA A 165 4.32 -17.38 1.69
C ALA A 165 4.19 -16.22 0.68
N TRP A 166 4.13 -14.98 1.17
CA TRP A 166 3.94 -13.79 0.34
C TRP A 166 4.98 -13.66 -0.77
N LEU A 167 6.28 -13.65 -0.44
CA LEU A 167 7.33 -13.40 -1.42
C LEU A 167 7.48 -14.52 -2.46
N CYS A 168 7.01 -15.74 -2.16
CA CYS A 168 7.05 -16.85 -3.10
C CYS A 168 5.76 -17.05 -3.89
N GLU A 169 4.60 -16.84 -3.26
CA GLU A 169 3.30 -17.00 -3.91
C GLU A 169 2.93 -15.78 -4.74
N SER A 170 3.34 -14.58 -4.36
CA SER A 170 3.13 -13.36 -5.16
C SER A 170 3.67 -13.48 -6.58
N GLN A 171 4.70 -14.30 -6.80
CA GLN A 171 5.26 -14.57 -8.13
C GLN A 171 4.28 -15.28 -9.09
N LYS A 172 3.19 -15.86 -8.56
CA LYS A 172 2.13 -16.50 -9.35
C LYS A 172 1.08 -15.51 -9.84
N TYR A 173 1.03 -14.31 -9.26
CA TYR A 173 0.02 -13.29 -9.54
C TYR A 173 0.65 -12.12 -10.28
N ASP A 174 -0.02 -11.63 -11.33
CA ASP A 174 0.41 -10.46 -12.09
C ASP A 174 -0.09 -9.17 -11.43
N ILE A 175 0.34 -8.94 -10.18
CA ILE A 175 0.05 -7.71 -9.46
C ILE A 175 1.29 -7.20 -8.71
N ASP A 176 1.61 -5.93 -8.93
CA ASP A 176 2.65 -5.23 -8.19
C ASP A 176 2.22 -5.05 -6.72
N TYR A 177 3.18 -5.07 -5.80
CA TYR A 177 2.93 -4.80 -4.39
C TYR A 177 4.08 -4.05 -3.70
N TYR A 178 3.76 -3.43 -2.57
CA TYR A 178 4.74 -2.89 -1.62
C TYR A 178 4.57 -3.58 -0.27
N PHE A 179 5.62 -4.29 0.15
CA PHE A 179 5.62 -4.95 1.46
C PHE A 179 5.80 -3.89 2.57
N PHE A 180 4.86 -3.87 3.50
CA PHE A 180 4.85 -2.99 4.66
C PHE A 180 5.49 -3.73 5.85
N GLU A 181 6.69 -3.38 6.29
CA GLU A 181 7.54 -2.27 5.81
C GLU A 181 9.04 -2.59 5.88
N ALA A 182 9.88 -1.67 5.41
CA ALA A 182 11.32 -1.89 5.40
C ALA A 182 11.91 -1.96 6.82
N PHE A 183 11.66 -0.95 7.65
CA PHE A 183 12.25 -0.83 8.99
C PHE A 183 11.15 -0.64 10.03
N ASP A 184 11.35 -1.16 11.23
CA ASP A 184 10.52 -0.80 12.37
C ASP A 184 10.53 0.73 12.57
N GLU A 185 9.36 1.28 12.86
CA GLU A 185 9.14 2.71 13.06
C GLU A 185 8.74 3.03 14.51
N PRO A 186 9.70 3.26 15.44
CA PRO A 186 9.40 3.43 16.87
C PRO A 186 8.51 4.64 17.20
N TRP A 187 8.36 5.60 16.30
CA TRP A 187 7.49 6.75 16.50
C TRP A 187 6.01 6.37 16.49
N LYS A 188 5.64 5.25 15.84
CA LYS A 188 4.27 4.73 15.77
C LYS A 188 3.70 4.24 17.12
N LYS A 189 4.47 4.34 18.21
CA LYS A 189 3.98 4.08 19.60
C LYS A 189 2.77 4.93 19.97
N ILE A 190 2.58 6.07 19.32
CA ILE A 190 1.41 6.92 19.51
C ILE A 190 0.10 6.25 19.11
N PHE A 191 0.15 5.17 18.33
CA PHE A 191 -1.00 4.40 17.85
C PHE A 191 -1.22 3.10 18.65
N TYR A 192 -0.60 2.96 19.82
CA TYR A 192 -0.86 1.82 20.70
C TYR A 192 -2.23 1.96 21.35
N GLU A 193 -3.08 0.96 21.15
CA GLU A 193 -4.44 0.92 21.69
C GLU A 193 -4.70 -0.44 22.35
N ASP A 194 -5.47 -0.45 23.43
CA ASP A 194 -5.93 -1.67 24.13
C ASP A 194 -4.81 -2.67 24.48
N GLY A 195 -3.62 -2.15 24.82
CA GLY A 195 -2.45 -2.96 25.17
C GLY A 195 -1.69 -3.55 23.98
N ASN A 196 -2.13 -3.27 22.76
CA ASN A 196 -1.48 -3.70 21.53
C ASN A 196 -0.32 -2.78 21.16
N THR A 197 0.72 -3.38 20.60
CA THR A 197 2.00 -2.72 20.32
C THR A 197 2.56 -3.03 18.93
N TRP A 198 1.76 -3.66 18.05
CA TRP A 198 2.19 -4.12 16.73
C TRP A 198 2.58 -2.98 15.78
N GLU A 199 2.11 -1.76 16.01
CA GLU A 199 2.34 -0.62 15.10
C GLU A 199 3.81 -0.27 14.89
N THR A 200 4.71 -0.65 15.81
CA THR A 200 6.16 -0.43 15.64
C THR A 200 6.91 -1.63 15.09
N GLU A 201 6.21 -2.68 14.67
CA GLU A 201 6.79 -4.03 14.52
C GLU A 201 6.62 -4.63 13.11
N TRP A 202 6.23 -3.82 12.13
CA TRP A 202 5.98 -4.23 10.74
C TRP A 202 7.26 -4.37 9.91
N GLY A 203 8.39 -3.88 10.39
CA GLY A 203 9.64 -3.89 9.64
C GLY A 203 10.17 -5.30 9.36
N ILE A 204 10.70 -5.52 8.16
CA ILE A 204 11.60 -6.64 7.85
C ILE A 204 12.91 -6.48 8.66
N PHE A 205 13.39 -5.25 8.76
CA PHE A 205 14.56 -4.88 9.53
C PHE A 205 14.15 -4.15 10.82
N THR A 206 15.02 -4.19 11.82
CA THR A 206 14.91 -3.34 13.02
C THR A 206 15.09 -1.87 12.67
N SER A 207 14.74 -0.95 13.58
CA SER A 207 14.99 0.49 13.41
C SER A 207 16.47 0.83 13.21
N ASP A 208 17.38 -0.02 13.71
CA ASP A 208 18.84 0.08 13.55
C ASP A 208 19.34 -0.58 12.25
N ARG A 209 18.43 -0.91 11.33
CA ARG A 209 18.70 -1.46 10.00
C ARG A 209 19.36 -2.85 10.02
N GLN A 210 19.15 -3.61 11.10
CA GLN A 210 19.60 -5.00 11.22
C GLN A 210 18.48 -5.95 10.86
N MET A 211 18.82 -7.13 10.33
CA MET A 211 17.83 -8.19 10.13
C MET A 211 17.23 -8.58 11.48
N LYS A 212 15.90 -8.72 11.55
CA LYS A 212 15.25 -9.17 12.77
C LYS A 212 15.69 -10.58 13.18
N PRO A 213 15.81 -10.89 14.48
CA PRO A 213 16.18 -12.22 14.93
C PRO A 213 15.28 -13.31 14.35
N GLY A 214 15.87 -14.33 13.74
CA GLY A 214 15.11 -15.43 13.12
C GLY A 214 14.43 -15.09 11.79
N VAL A 215 14.48 -13.84 11.32
CA VAL A 215 13.93 -13.42 10.03
C VAL A 215 14.95 -13.66 8.91
N GLN A 216 14.51 -14.28 7.81
CA GLN A 216 15.33 -14.57 6.63
C GLN A 216 14.51 -14.46 5.35
N PHE A 217 15.08 -13.86 4.30
CA PHE A 217 14.42 -13.85 2.99
C PHE A 217 14.25 -15.28 2.45
N PRO A 218 13.05 -15.63 1.95
CA PRO A 218 12.81 -16.97 1.42
C PRO A 218 13.62 -17.22 0.15
N LYS A 219 14.00 -18.48 -0.04
CA LYS A 219 14.48 -18.99 -1.31
C LYS A 219 13.30 -19.61 -2.05
N CYS A 220 12.61 -18.82 -2.84
CA CYS A 220 11.52 -19.33 -3.66
C CYS A 220 12.09 -20.28 -4.71
N SER A 221 11.67 -21.54 -4.68
CA SER A 221 11.98 -22.49 -5.74
C SER A 221 11.34 -21.96 -7.02
N LYS A 222 12.16 -21.52 -7.98
CA LYS A 222 11.72 -21.25 -9.35
C LYS A 222 11.27 -22.56 -9.97
N ASN A 223 10.05 -23.00 -9.67
CA ASN A 223 9.39 -24.01 -10.49
C ASN A 223 8.97 -23.32 -11.79
N HIS A 224 9.94 -23.03 -12.65
CA HIS A 224 9.72 -22.88 -14.08
C HIS A 224 9.38 -24.27 -14.64
N ASN A 225 8.18 -24.75 -14.36
CA ASN A 225 7.60 -25.82 -15.15
C ASN A 225 6.60 -25.18 -16.11
N LEU A 226 7.16 -24.89 -17.29
CA LEU A 226 6.61 -24.96 -18.65
C LEU A 226 5.13 -24.58 -18.84
#